data_AF-A0A382B5L3-F1
#
_entry.id   AF-A0A382B5L3-F1
#
_cell.length_a   1.000
_cell.length_b   1.000
_cell.length_c   1.000
_cell.angle_alpha   90.00
_cell.angle_beta   90.00
_cell.angle_gamma   90.00
#
_symmetry.space_group_name_H-M   'P 1'
#
loop_
_entity.id
_entity.type
_entity.pdbx_description
1 polymer ?
#
loop_
_entity_poly.entity_id
_entity_poly.type
_entity_poly.pdbx_seq_one_letter_code
_entity_poly.pdbx_strand_id
1 'polypeptide(L)'
;MTNKNENDNHVRYEVASERRTIREYSLIPESDPAAKEQHISEHLMLQDIQRLAQSGDSEGVKELLLKFPESKREDLSTMLQKSAAEKGKTLEL
;
A
#
# COMPACT_ATOMS: atom_id res chain seq x y z
N MET A 1 3.44 -31.79 10.76
CA MET A 1 3.04 -30.43 11.17
C MET A 1 3.98 -29.44 10.51
N THR A 2 3.63 -28.90 9.35
CA THR A 2 4.40 -27.85 8.67
C THR A 2 3.43 -26.96 7.90
N ASN A 3 2.68 -26.12 8.62
CA ASN A 3 2.06 -24.93 8.03
C ASN A 3 2.87 -23.73 8.51
N LYS A 4 4.00 -23.49 7.85
CA LYS A 4 4.80 -22.28 8.05
C LYS A 4 4.70 -21.43 6.78
N ASN A 5 3.86 -20.41 6.88
CA ASN A 5 4.13 -19.08 6.33
C ASN A 5 4.37 -18.94 4.82
N GLU A 6 3.60 -19.62 3.97
CA GLU A 6 3.60 -19.30 2.52
C GLU A 6 3.09 -17.87 2.25
N ASN A 7 2.15 -17.38 3.06
CA ASN A 7 1.58 -16.02 2.94
C ASN A 7 2.56 -14.90 3.33
N ASP A 8 3.55 -15.17 4.20
CA ASP A 8 4.50 -14.17 4.69
C ASP A 8 5.58 -13.85 3.63
N ASN A 9 5.86 -14.80 2.74
CA ASN A 9 6.78 -14.58 1.63
C ASN A 9 6.10 -13.84 0.47
N HIS A 10 4.81 -14.06 0.19
CA HIS A 10 4.12 -13.39 -0.91
C HIS A 10 4.06 -11.87 -0.72
N VAL A 11 3.73 -11.43 0.51
CA VAL A 11 3.75 -10.02 0.91
C VAL A 11 5.15 -9.41 0.80
N ARG A 12 6.19 -10.21 1.07
CA ARG A 12 7.59 -9.78 0.88
C ARG A 12 7.99 -9.70 -0.59
N TYR A 13 7.42 -10.52 -1.46
CA TYR A 13 7.71 -10.51 -2.91
C TYR A 13 7.11 -9.27 -3.60
N GLU A 14 5.85 -8.93 -3.33
CA GLU A 14 5.24 -7.69 -3.84
C GLU A 14 6.02 -6.46 -3.34
N VAL A 15 6.29 -6.39 -2.04
CA VAL A 15 7.03 -5.27 -1.45
C VAL A 15 8.49 -5.21 -1.96
N ALA A 16 9.16 -6.34 -2.20
CA ALA A 16 10.52 -6.37 -2.73
C ALA A 16 10.61 -6.08 -4.24
N SER A 17 9.59 -6.48 -5.01
CA SER A 17 9.41 -6.13 -6.43
C SER A 17 9.22 -4.62 -6.58
N GLU A 18 8.31 -4.04 -5.79
CA GLU A 18 7.98 -2.61 -5.83
C GLU A 18 9.12 -1.72 -5.33
N ARG A 19 9.91 -2.20 -4.35
CA ARG A 19 11.05 -1.45 -3.77
C ARG A 19 12.39 -1.66 -4.48
N ARG A 20 12.45 -2.45 -5.56
CA ARG A 20 13.71 -2.82 -6.27
C ARG A 20 14.79 -3.42 -5.37
N THR A 21 14.44 -4.02 -4.24
CA THR A 21 15.42 -4.71 -3.39
C THR A 21 15.97 -5.97 -4.05
N ILE A 22 15.28 -6.48 -5.08
CA ILE A 22 15.73 -7.58 -5.95
C ILE A 22 15.57 -7.13 -7.40
N ARG A 23 16.68 -6.92 -8.11
CA ARG A 23 16.70 -6.40 -9.50
C ARG A 23 15.90 -7.24 -10.50
N GLU A 24 15.82 -8.56 -10.27
CA GLU A 24 15.22 -9.52 -11.22
C GLU A 24 13.68 -9.57 -11.19
N TYR A 25 13.01 -8.86 -10.27
CA TYR A 25 11.55 -8.92 -10.10
C TYR A 25 10.83 -7.56 -10.19
N SER A 26 11.50 -6.49 -10.62
CA SER A 26 10.86 -5.17 -10.81
C SER A 26 9.84 -5.23 -11.96
N LEU A 27 8.56 -4.96 -11.67
CA LEU A 27 7.49 -4.92 -12.69
C LEU A 27 7.53 -3.65 -13.57
N ILE A 28 8.36 -2.67 -13.22
CA ILE A 28 8.58 -1.46 -14.02
C ILE A 28 9.77 -1.66 -14.95
N PRO A 29 9.59 -1.55 -16.28
CA PRO A 29 10.68 -1.59 -17.24
C PRO A 29 11.75 -0.52 -16.92
N GLU A 30 13.03 -0.88 -16.97
CA GLU A 30 14.13 0.08 -16.73
C GLU A 30 14.23 1.17 -17.80
N SER A 31 13.61 0.95 -18.96
CA SER A 31 13.62 1.85 -20.11
C SER A 31 12.72 3.08 -19.97
N ASP A 32 11.93 3.19 -18.91
CA ASP A 32 11.05 4.34 -18.66
C ASP A 32 11.28 4.94 -17.26
N PRO A 33 12.20 5.92 -17.14
CA PRO A 33 12.50 6.57 -15.88
C PRO A 33 11.31 7.32 -15.27
N ALA A 34 10.41 7.87 -16.10
CA ALA A 34 9.25 8.61 -15.65
C ALA A 34 8.19 7.66 -15.05
N ALA A 35 7.92 6.54 -15.71
CA ALA A 35 7.05 5.50 -15.16
C ALA A 35 7.58 4.95 -13.83
N LYS A 36 8.91 4.85 -13.68
CA LYS A 36 9.55 4.45 -12.42
C LYS A 36 9.33 5.47 -11.30
N GLU A 37 9.53 6.75 -11.57
CA GLU A 37 9.34 7.80 -10.58
C GLU A 37 7.88 7.87 -10.12
N GLN A 38 6.94 7.78 -11.06
CA GLN A 38 5.50 7.75 -10.77
C GLN A 38 5.14 6.58 -9.85
N HIS A 39 5.57 5.37 -10.19
CA HIS A 39 5.29 4.19 -9.36
C HIS A 39 5.88 4.31 -7.95
N ILE A 40 7.13 4.80 -7.81
CA ILE A 40 7.74 5.01 -6.48
C ILE A 40 6.90 6.02 -5.68
N SER A 41 6.47 7.11 -6.30
CA SER A 41 5.62 8.11 -5.65
C SER A 41 4.27 7.53 -5.22
N GLU A 42 3.61 6.74 -6.07
CA GLU A 42 2.34 6.08 -5.75
C GLU A 42 2.50 5.08 -4.59
N HIS A 43 3.59 4.29 -4.60
CA HIS A 43 3.89 3.32 -3.55
C HIS A 43 4.17 4.00 -2.19
N LEU A 44 4.91 5.10 -2.17
CA LEU A 44 5.15 5.87 -0.94
C LEU A 44 3.84 6.44 -0.37
N MET A 45 2.98 6.99 -1.24
CA MET A 45 1.67 7.51 -0.83
C MET A 45 0.76 6.42 -0.25
N LEU A 46 0.79 5.21 -0.82
CA LEU A 46 0.05 4.05 -0.29
C LEU A 46 0.57 3.62 1.10
N GLN A 47 1.89 3.65 1.33
CA GLN A 47 2.44 3.35 2.65
C GLN A 47 2.05 4.40 3.69
N ASP A 48 2.08 5.68 3.33
CA ASP A 48 1.73 6.76 4.24
C ASP A 48 0.27 6.66 4.68
N ILE A 49 -0.66 6.45 3.74
CA ILE A 49 -2.09 6.34 4.07
C ILE A 49 -2.39 5.06 4.88
N GLN A 50 -1.72 3.94 4.61
CA GLN A 50 -1.84 2.71 5.41
C GLN A 50 -1.34 2.92 6.85
N ARG A 51 -0.24 3.66 7.04
CA ARG A 51 0.28 3.97 8.38
C ARG A 51 -0.71 4.81 9.17
N LEU A 52 -1.29 5.84 8.56
CA LEU A 52 -2.33 6.68 9.18
C LEU A 52 -3.58 5.86 9.53
N ALA A 53 -3.98 4.96 8.63
CA ALA A 53 -5.09 4.04 8.86
C ALA A 53 -4.83 3.13 10.07
N GLN A 54 -3.65 2.52 10.15
CA GLN A 54 -3.27 1.64 11.26
C GLN A 54 -3.07 2.38 12.59
N SER A 55 -2.79 3.69 12.58
CA SER A 55 -2.80 4.52 13.79
C SER A 55 -4.21 4.94 14.22
N GLY A 56 -5.20 4.86 13.34
CA GLY A 56 -6.57 5.32 13.56
C GLY A 56 -6.78 6.81 13.23
N ASP A 57 -5.87 7.43 12.49
CA ASP A 57 -5.95 8.84 12.11
C ASP A 57 -6.90 9.01 10.91
N SER A 58 -8.19 9.17 11.20
CA SER A 58 -9.23 9.27 10.16
C SER A 58 -9.11 10.55 9.33
N GLU A 59 -8.68 11.65 9.94
CA GLU A 59 -8.55 12.94 9.25
C GLU A 59 -7.38 12.90 8.26
N GLY A 60 -6.21 12.44 8.70
CA GLY A 60 -5.07 12.25 7.82
C GLY A 60 -5.35 11.26 6.69
N VAL A 61 -6.12 10.19 6.95
CA VAL A 61 -6.54 9.27 5.89
C VAL A 61 -7.44 9.96 4.87
N LYS A 62 -8.46 10.72 5.29
CA LYS A 62 -9.34 11.47 4.37
C LYS A 62 -8.56 12.43 3.48
N GLU A 63 -7.63 13.19 4.05
CA GLU A 63 -6.79 14.12 3.29
C GLU A 63 -5.95 13.42 2.22
N LEU A 64 -5.31 12.30 2.56
CA LEU A 64 -4.51 11.53 1.59
C LEU A 64 -5.41 10.84 0.56
N LEU A 65 -6.59 10.36 0.94
CA LEU A 65 -7.52 9.68 0.03
C LEU A 65 -7.96 10.59 -1.13
N LEU A 66 -8.11 11.90 -0.87
CA LEU A 66 -8.43 12.89 -1.90
C LEU A 66 -7.35 13.03 -2.99
N LYS A 67 -6.10 12.65 -2.69
CA LYS A 67 -5.00 12.66 -3.67
C LYS A 67 -5.06 11.49 -4.65
N PHE A 68 -5.82 10.44 -4.32
CA PHE A 68 -6.05 9.32 -5.23
C PHE A 68 -7.18 9.66 -6.24
N PRO A 69 -7.16 9.05 -7.44
CA PRO A 69 -8.27 9.12 -8.38
C PRO A 69 -9.59 8.70 -7.73
N GLU A 70 -10.67 9.43 -8.00
CA GLU A 70 -11.98 9.20 -7.40
C GLU A 70 -12.46 7.75 -7.57
N SER A 71 -12.23 7.17 -8.74
CA SER A 71 -12.57 5.78 -9.06
C SER A 71 -11.90 4.72 -8.18
N LYS A 72 -10.82 5.07 -7.44
CA LYS A 72 -10.11 4.17 -6.53
C LYS A 72 -10.45 4.41 -5.06
N ARG A 73 -11.13 5.51 -4.73
CA ARG A 73 -11.29 5.95 -3.33
C ARG A 73 -12.15 4.98 -2.51
N GLU A 74 -13.22 4.44 -3.08
CA GLU A 74 -14.12 3.51 -2.39
C GLU A 74 -13.41 2.21 -2.00
N ASP A 75 -12.69 1.61 -2.96
CA ASP A 75 -11.91 0.38 -2.73
C ASP A 75 -10.81 0.62 -1.69
N LEU A 76 -10.09 1.75 -1.80
CA LEU A 76 -9.07 2.13 -0.84
C LEU A 76 -9.64 2.35 0.56
N SER A 77 -10.76 3.07 0.69
CA SER A 77 -11.43 3.27 1.99
C SER A 77 -11.80 1.95 2.65
N THR A 78 -12.39 1.02 1.88
CA THR A 78 -12.77 -0.30 2.37
C THR A 78 -11.55 -1.10 2.85
N MET A 79 -10.45 -1.07 2.10
CA MET A 79 -9.20 -1.74 2.47
C MET A 79 -8.59 -1.13 3.75
N LEU A 80 -8.57 0.21 3.85
CA LEU A 80 -7.96 0.92 4.98
C LEU A 80 -8.76 0.71 6.27
N GLN A 81 -10.09 0.72 6.20
CA GLN A 81 -10.97 0.40 7.32
C GLN A 81 -10.72 -1.02 7.85
N LYS A 82 -10.57 -2.01 6.96
CA LYS A 82 -10.21 -3.38 7.34
C LYS A 82 -8.83 -3.44 8.01
N SER A 83 -7.82 -2.80 7.42
CA SER A 83 -6.47 -2.77 7.99
C SER A 83 -6.41 -2.10 9.37
N ALA A 84 -7.20 -1.05 9.58
CA ALA A 84 -7.34 -0.41 10.88
C ALA A 84 -8.02 -1.34 11.90
N ALA A 85 -9.11 -2.01 11.51
CA ALA A 85 -9.83 -2.95 12.36
C ALA A 85 -8.94 -4.12 12.83
N GLU A 86 -8.07 -4.64 11.97
CA GLU A 86 -7.07 -5.66 12.33
C GLU A 86 -6.08 -5.19 13.41
N LYS A 87 -5.89 -3.88 13.56
CA LYS A 87 -5.06 -3.26 14.62
C LYS A 87 -5.89 -2.76 15.82
N GLY A 88 -7.18 -3.09 15.87
CA GLY A 88 -8.09 -2.63 16.93
C GLY A 88 -8.39 -1.13 16.85
N LYS A 89 -8.32 -0.55 15.66
CA LYS A 89 -8.67 0.85 15.37
C LYS A 89 -9.96 0.92 14.56
N THR A 90 -10.61 2.06 14.60
CA THR A 90 -11.79 2.38 13.78
C THR A 90 -11.49 3.62 12.97
N LEU A 91 -11.82 3.59 11.68
CA LEU A 91 -11.71 4.74 10.79
C LEU A 91 -13.08 5.14 10.28
N GLU A 92 -13.45 6.40 10.49
CA GLU A 92 -14.64 6.99 9.90
C GLU A 92 -14.23 7.71 8.63
N LEU A 93 -14.36 7.07 7.47
CA LEU A 93 -13.93 7.56 6.15
C LEU A 93 -15.11 7.98 5.28
#